data_AF-A0A935YBF0-F1
#
_entry.id   AF-A0A935YBF0-F1
#
_cell.length_a   1.000
_cell.length_b   1.000
_cell.length_c   1.000
_cell.angle_alpha   90.00
_cell.angle_beta   90.00
_cell.angle_gamma   90.00
#
_symmetry.space_group_name_H-M   'P 1'
#
loop_
_entity.id
_entity.type
_entity.pdbx_description
1 polymer ?
#
loop_
_entity_poly.entity_id
_entity_poly.type
_entity_poly.pdbx_seq_one_letter_code
_entity_poly.pdbx_strand_id
1 'polypeptide(L)'
;MFRAQLAFAAALLFLAATAVIPTPAAADEPVAAASAPVPPTPLMAAIDAVLQAEHAQVAELAAQLATAPDDATALALHRAIELAKGDAQVRVLGVQAEFARREGRLEDAQRIEEAIAAMGRVDVPAAVEARPAPDHTANGR
;
A
#
# COMPACT_ATOMS: atom_id res chain seq x y z
N MET A 1 -30.73 -10.72 -22.10
CA MET A 1 -29.96 -11.73 -22.82
C MET A 1 -28.73 -11.06 -23.45
N PHE A 2 -27.55 -11.51 -23.02
CA PHE A 2 -26.25 -11.57 -23.70
C PHE A 2 -25.66 -10.40 -24.52
N ARG A 3 -24.57 -9.87 -23.93
CA ARG A 3 -23.21 -9.66 -24.46
C ARG A 3 -22.87 -8.40 -25.28
N ALA A 4 -22.26 -7.50 -24.52
CA ALA A 4 -21.13 -6.66 -24.88
C ALA A 4 -20.09 -7.36 -25.77
N GLN A 5 -19.59 -6.63 -26.78
CA GLN A 5 -18.33 -6.92 -27.45
C GLN A 5 -17.32 -5.82 -27.13
N LEU A 6 -16.16 -6.28 -26.63
CA LEU A 6 -14.91 -5.59 -26.45
C LEU A 6 -14.40 -4.95 -27.76
N ALA A 7 -13.85 -3.74 -27.64
CA ALA A 7 -12.64 -3.33 -28.36
C ALA A 7 -12.00 -2.14 -27.64
N PHE A 8 -11.24 -2.40 -26.58
CA PHE A 8 -10.30 -1.42 -26.03
C PHE A 8 -9.03 -1.48 -26.87
N ALA A 9 -8.95 -0.64 -27.90
CA ALA A 9 -7.73 -0.42 -28.66
C ALA A 9 -6.89 0.64 -27.93
N ALA A 10 -5.69 0.24 -27.53
CA ALA A 10 -4.65 1.11 -27.04
C ALA A 10 -4.31 2.19 -28.08
N ALA A 11 -4.30 3.44 -27.66
CA ALA A 11 -3.64 4.52 -28.40
C ALA A 11 -2.96 5.44 -27.39
N LEU A 12 -1.74 5.04 -27.02
CA LEU A 12 -0.70 5.92 -26.51
C LEU A 12 -0.41 6.98 -27.58
N LEU A 13 -0.75 8.24 -27.30
CA LEU A 13 -0.21 9.38 -28.04
C LEU A 13 0.12 10.49 -27.03
N PHE A 14 1.25 10.32 -26.34
CA PHE A 14 1.86 11.41 -25.59
C PHE A 14 2.77 12.17 -26.56
N LEU A 15 2.22 13.23 -27.17
CA LEU A 15 2.96 14.13 -28.04
C LEU A 15 3.82 15.06 -27.15
N ALA A 16 5.11 14.73 -27.04
CA ALA A 16 6.09 15.54 -26.35
C ALA A 16 6.27 16.88 -27.07
N ALA A 17 6.08 17.98 -26.33
CA ALA A 17 6.37 19.32 -26.79
C ALA A 17 7.88 19.47 -27.07
N THR A 18 8.18 19.96 -28.27
CA THR A 18 9.51 20.34 -28.74
C THR A 18 10.00 21.59 -28.02
N ALA A 19 11.15 21.49 -27.35
CA ALA A 19 11.99 22.64 -27.03
C ALA A 19 13.39 22.38 -27.58
N VAL A 20 13.63 22.92 -28.77
CA VAL A 20 14.98 23.11 -29.34
C VAL A 20 15.64 24.23 -28.56
N ILE A 21 16.76 23.95 -27.90
CA ILE A 21 17.69 24.97 -27.39
C ILE A 21 19.04 24.73 -28.06
N PRO A 22 19.62 25.72 -28.76
CA PRO A 22 20.87 25.56 -29.51
C PRO A 22 22.11 25.51 -28.59
N THR A 23 23.01 24.61 -28.97
CA THR A 23 24.36 24.33 -28.45
C THR A 23 25.29 25.55 -28.46
N PRO A 24 26.17 25.67 -27.44
CA PRO A 24 27.56 26.05 -27.69
C PRO A 24 28.53 24.90 -27.35
N ALA A 25 29.59 24.83 -28.15
CA ALA A 25 30.58 23.78 -28.23
C ALA A 25 31.47 23.63 -26.97
N ALA A 26 32.10 22.45 -26.91
CA ALA A 26 33.27 22.06 -26.10
C ALA A 26 33.01 21.59 -24.65
N ALA A 27 32.78 20.28 -24.52
CA ALA A 27 33.62 19.39 -23.70
C ALA A 27 33.26 17.94 -24.07
N ASP A 28 34.26 17.14 -24.43
CA ASP A 28 34.18 15.68 -24.36
C ASP A 28 33.89 15.31 -22.89
N GLU A 29 32.61 15.24 -22.52
CA GLU A 29 32.22 14.62 -21.25
C GLU A 29 31.99 13.14 -21.50
N PRO A 30 32.67 12.24 -20.75
CA PRO A 30 32.56 10.81 -20.96
C PRO A 30 31.10 10.40 -20.78
N VAL A 31 30.55 9.82 -21.85
CA VAL A 31 29.25 9.15 -21.89
C VAL A 31 29.10 8.34 -20.61
N ALA A 32 28.16 8.76 -19.75
CA ALA A 32 27.80 8.06 -18.53
C ALA A 32 27.57 6.60 -18.88
N ALA A 33 28.50 5.73 -18.48
CA ALA A 33 28.38 4.30 -18.68
C ALA A 33 27.08 3.87 -18.01
N ALA A 34 26.12 3.43 -18.81
CA ALA A 34 24.86 2.88 -18.32
C ALA A 34 25.21 1.77 -17.33
N SER A 35 24.98 2.04 -16.04
CA SER A 35 25.24 1.05 -15.00
C SER A 35 24.29 -0.12 -15.22
N ALA A 36 24.86 -1.32 -15.37
CA ALA A 36 24.07 -2.53 -15.53
C ALA A 36 23.09 -2.68 -14.36
N PRO A 37 21.86 -3.17 -14.59
CA PRO A 37 20.89 -3.38 -13.52
C PRO A 37 21.48 -4.31 -12.45
N VAL A 38 21.51 -3.83 -11.21
CA VAL A 38 22.01 -4.60 -10.08
C VAL A 38 20.98 -5.67 -9.74
N PRO A 39 21.36 -6.96 -9.60
CA PRO A 39 20.43 -8.01 -9.24
C PRO A 39 19.88 -7.79 -7.81
N PRO A 40 18.61 -8.13 -7.55
CA PRO A 40 18.00 -7.93 -6.24
C PRO A 40 18.70 -8.79 -5.18
N THR A 41 18.86 -8.22 -3.99
CA THR A 41 19.37 -8.96 -2.83
C THR A 41 18.30 -9.97 -2.34
N PRO A 42 18.69 -11.02 -1.60
CA PRO A 42 17.71 -11.97 -1.06
C PRO A 42 16.64 -11.32 -0.15
N LEU A 43 17.03 -10.28 0.61
CA LEU A 43 16.09 -9.50 1.41
C LEU A 43 15.05 -8.80 0.53
N MET A 44 15.50 -8.14 -0.54
CA MET A 44 14.61 -7.47 -1.49
C MET A 44 13.67 -8.46 -2.17
N ALA A 45 14.18 -9.62 -2.61
CA ALA A 45 13.35 -10.66 -3.22
C ALA A 45 12.26 -11.19 -2.26
N ALA A 46 12.59 -11.34 -0.97
CA ALA A 46 11.62 -11.75 0.04
C ALA A 46 10.55 -10.68 0.30
N ILE A 47 10.95 -9.40 0.35
CA ILE A 47 10.00 -8.28 0.47
C ILE A 47 9.09 -8.21 -0.77
N ASP A 48 9.67 -8.32 -1.97
CA ASP A 48 8.91 -8.30 -3.22
C ASP A 48 7.86 -9.42 -3.26
N ALA A 49 8.19 -10.62 -2.77
CA ALA A 49 7.23 -11.71 -2.67
C ALA A 49 6.04 -11.38 -1.77
N VAL A 50 6.27 -10.70 -0.63
CA VAL A 50 5.18 -10.24 0.26
C VAL A 50 4.31 -9.20 -0.45
N LEU A 51 4.92 -8.23 -1.13
CA LEU A 51 4.19 -7.18 -1.84
C LEU A 51 3.38 -7.72 -3.02
N GLN A 52 3.91 -8.67 -3.78
CA GLN A 52 3.17 -9.32 -4.87
C GLN A 52 1.94 -10.09 -4.34
N ALA A 53 2.07 -10.77 -3.20
CA ALA A 53 0.96 -11.45 -2.58
C ALA A 53 -0.12 -10.48 -2.09
N GLU A 54 0.27 -9.35 -1.49
CA GLU A 54 -0.66 -8.30 -1.09
C GLU A 54 -1.38 -7.68 -2.29
N HIS A 55 -0.64 -7.30 -3.34
CA HIS A 55 -1.24 -6.74 -4.56
C HIS A 55 -2.25 -7.70 -5.18
N ALA A 56 -1.96 -9.01 -5.23
CA ALA A 56 -2.88 -10.01 -5.74
C ALA A 56 -4.17 -10.06 -4.91
N GLN A 57 -4.04 -10.09 -3.58
CA GLN A 57 -5.17 -10.12 -2.66
C GLN A 57 -6.03 -8.84 -2.73
N VAL A 58 -5.39 -7.67 -2.76
CA VAL A 58 -6.09 -6.39 -2.88
C VAL A 58 -6.77 -6.25 -4.24
N ALA A 59 -6.14 -6.71 -5.32
CA ALA A 59 -6.77 -6.72 -6.64
C ALA A 59 -8.03 -7.61 -6.66
N GLU A 60 -7.99 -8.78 -6.01
CA GLU A 60 -9.16 -9.65 -5.87
C GLU A 60 -10.28 -8.97 -5.10
N LEU A 61 -9.99 -8.40 -3.92
CA LEU A 61 -10.97 -7.69 -3.11
C LEU A 61 -11.55 -6.45 -3.82
N ALA A 62 -10.73 -5.73 -4.58
CA ALA A 62 -11.16 -4.59 -5.37
C ALA A 62 -12.09 -5.01 -6.52
N ALA A 63 -11.82 -6.16 -7.16
CA ALA A 63 -12.71 -6.72 -8.17
C ALA A 63 -14.06 -7.13 -7.56
N GLN A 64 -14.07 -7.70 -6.35
CA GLN A 64 -15.31 -7.99 -5.62
C GLN A 64 -16.06 -6.70 -5.28
N LEU A 65 -15.35 -5.66 -4.81
CA LEU A 65 -15.93 -4.36 -4.46
C LEU A 65 -16.65 -3.72 -5.64
N ALA A 66 -16.10 -3.82 -6.85
CA ALA A 66 -16.72 -3.29 -8.07
C ALA A 66 -18.09 -3.93 -8.42
N THR A 67 -18.41 -5.07 -7.81
CA THR A 67 -19.65 -5.82 -8.04
C THR A 67 -20.49 -5.98 -6.76
N ALA A 68 -20.16 -5.23 -5.71
CA ALA A 68 -20.85 -5.31 -4.43
C ALA A 68 -22.35 -4.94 -4.57
N PRO A 69 -23.28 -5.74 -4.00
CA PRO A 69 -24.71 -5.54 -4.16
C PRO A 69 -25.30 -4.42 -3.28
N ASP A 70 -24.59 -4.03 -2.22
CA ASP A 70 -25.02 -3.05 -1.23
C ASP A 70 -23.85 -2.37 -0.52
N ASP A 71 -24.15 -1.26 0.16
CA ASP A 71 -23.17 -0.43 0.86
C ASP A 71 -22.51 -1.16 2.05
N ALA A 72 -23.22 -2.08 2.69
CA ALA A 72 -22.69 -2.84 3.82
C ALA A 72 -21.57 -3.79 3.35
N THR A 73 -21.80 -4.47 2.23
CA THR A 73 -20.84 -5.35 1.57
C THR A 73 -19.64 -4.54 1.06
N ALA A 74 -19.89 -3.38 0.43
CA ALA A 74 -18.83 -2.50 -0.03
C ALA A 74 -17.93 -2.02 1.13
N LEU A 75 -18.53 -1.61 2.25
CA LEU A 75 -17.80 -1.21 3.45
C LEU A 75 -16.97 -2.35 4.03
N ALA A 76 -17.50 -3.57 4.08
CA ALA A 76 -16.78 -4.75 4.55
C ALA A 76 -15.55 -5.05 3.66
N LEU A 77 -15.71 -4.98 2.34
CA LEU A 77 -14.62 -5.16 1.38
C LEU A 77 -13.55 -4.08 1.49
N HIS A 78 -13.94 -2.81 1.68
CA HIS A 78 -12.99 -1.74 1.97
C HIS A 78 -12.16 -2.01 3.22
N ARG A 79 -12.80 -2.44 4.32
CA ARG A 79 -12.08 -2.81 5.55
C ARG A 79 -11.14 -3.98 5.33
N ALA A 80 -11.56 -4.98 4.55
CA ALA A 80 -10.72 -6.13 4.22
C ALA A 80 -9.48 -5.72 3.40
N ILE A 81 -9.62 -4.76 2.47
CA ILE A 81 -8.48 -4.20 1.71
C ILE A 81 -7.49 -3.50 2.66
N GLU A 82 -7.98 -2.66 3.56
CA GLU A 82 -7.11 -1.94 4.51
C GLU A 82 -6.42 -2.90 5.48
N LEU A 83 -7.12 -3.96 5.92
CA LEU A 83 -6.53 -5.02 6.73
C LEU A 83 -5.43 -5.76 5.96
N ALA A 84 -5.68 -6.14 4.69
CA ALA A 84 -4.69 -6.85 3.87
C ALA A 84 -3.39 -6.04 3.68
N LYS A 85 -3.51 -4.71 3.49
CA LYS A 85 -2.36 -3.80 3.42
C LYS A 85 -1.60 -3.73 4.74
N GLY A 86 -2.31 -3.60 5.87
CA GLY A 86 -1.71 -3.60 7.21
C GLY A 86 -0.96 -4.90 7.50
N ASP A 87 -1.57 -6.05 7.18
CA ASP A 87 -0.97 -7.37 7.35
C ASP A 87 0.28 -7.55 6.47
N ALA A 88 0.30 -6.96 5.28
CA ALA A 88 1.48 -6.97 4.42
C ALA A 88 2.62 -6.14 5.02
N GLN A 89 2.35 -4.97 5.57
CA GLN A 89 3.35 -4.16 6.27
C GLN A 89 3.97 -4.93 7.44
N VAL A 90 3.15 -5.60 8.26
CA VAL A 90 3.63 -6.43 9.36
C VAL A 90 4.52 -7.57 8.85
N ARG A 91 4.12 -8.24 7.77
CA ARG A 91 4.93 -9.32 7.14
C ARG A 91 6.27 -8.80 6.61
N VAL A 92 6.30 -7.63 5.96
CA VAL A 92 7.56 -7.01 5.49
C VAL A 92 8.51 -6.74 6.65
N LEU A 93 8.01 -6.19 7.76
CA LEU A 93 8.81 -5.98 8.96
C LEU A 93 9.31 -7.31 9.55
N GLY A 94 8.47 -8.35 9.54
CA GLY A 94 8.86 -9.69 9.97
C GLY A 94 10.03 -10.26 9.15
N VAL A 95 9.99 -10.09 7.81
CA VAL A 95 11.10 -10.48 6.93
C VAL A 95 12.37 -9.69 7.28
N GLN A 96 12.27 -8.39 7.50
CA GLN A 96 13.42 -7.57 7.87
C GLN A 96 14.04 -7.99 9.21
N ALA A 97 13.21 -8.27 10.23
CA ALA A 97 13.67 -8.75 11.52
C ALA A 97 14.40 -10.10 11.39
N GLU A 98 13.86 -11.03 10.60
CA GLU A 98 14.49 -12.32 10.35
C GLU A 98 15.88 -12.18 9.71
N PHE A 99 16.02 -11.35 8.67
CA PHE A 99 17.31 -11.09 8.04
C PHE A 99 18.29 -10.41 9.00
N ALA A 100 17.84 -9.45 9.80
CA ALA A 100 18.67 -8.83 10.83
C ALA A 100 19.20 -9.88 11.83
N ARG A 101 18.38 -10.85 12.26
CA ARG A 101 18.82 -11.97 13.12
C ARG A 101 19.89 -12.82 12.43
N ARG A 102 19.64 -13.24 11.18
CA ARG A 102 20.56 -14.09 10.42
C ARG A 102 21.93 -13.44 10.20
N GLU A 103 21.96 -12.11 10.10
CA GLU A 103 23.18 -11.31 9.92
C GLU A 103 23.82 -10.88 11.26
N GLY A 104 23.29 -11.34 12.40
CA GLY A 104 23.83 -11.03 13.73
C GLY A 104 23.48 -9.64 14.26
N ARG A 105 22.63 -8.88 13.57
CA ARG A 105 22.11 -7.57 14.03
C ARG A 105 20.93 -7.75 14.98
N LEU A 106 21.20 -8.30 16.16
CA LEU A 106 20.15 -8.67 17.12
C LEU A 106 19.36 -7.48 17.67
N GLU A 107 20.01 -6.34 17.92
CA GLU A 107 19.34 -5.13 18.38
C GLU A 107 18.34 -4.59 17.34
N ASP A 108 18.71 -4.63 16.06
CA ASP A 108 17.82 -4.22 14.97
C ASP A 108 16.60 -5.14 14.88
N ALA A 109 16.83 -6.45 14.92
CA ALA A 109 15.74 -7.42 14.90
C ALA A 109 14.76 -7.21 16.06
N GLN A 110 15.28 -6.99 17.27
CA GLN A 110 14.46 -6.74 18.45
C GLN A 110 13.64 -5.45 18.31
N ARG A 111 14.25 -4.35 17.86
CA ARG A 111 13.52 -3.08 17.64
C ARG A 111 12.39 -3.24 16.63
N ILE A 112 12.62 -4.00 15.56
CA ILE A 112 11.59 -4.25 14.53
C ILE A 112 10.45 -5.11 15.12
N GLU A 113 10.77 -6.15 15.88
CA GLU A 113 9.77 -7.00 16.53
C GLU A 113 8.94 -6.25 17.58
N GLU A 114 9.56 -5.35 18.34
CA GLU A 114 8.86 -4.45 19.25
C GLU A 114 7.91 -3.51 18.49
N ALA A 115 8.34 -2.99 17.34
CA ALA A 115 7.48 -2.18 16.48
C ALA A 115 6.27 -2.99 15.94
N ILE A 116 6.48 -4.24 15.52
CA ILE A 116 5.40 -5.15 15.12
C ILE A 116 4.43 -5.39 16.29
N ALA A 117 4.95 -5.66 17.49
CA ALA A 117 4.13 -5.88 18.67
C ALA A 117 3.31 -4.64 19.05
N ALA A 118 3.87 -3.43 18.85
CA ALA A 118 3.16 -2.17 19.08
C ALA A 118 2.01 -1.96 18.09
N MET A 119 2.17 -2.35 16.82
CA MET A 119 1.11 -2.25 15.80
C MET A 119 -0.11 -3.13 16.13
N GLY A 120 0.10 -4.29 16.77
CA GLY A 120 -0.99 -5.17 17.20
C GLY A 120 -1.73 -4.72 18.47
N ARG A 121 -1.22 -3.72 19.20
CA ARG A 121 -1.76 -3.23 20.48
C ARG A 121 -2.53 -1.92 20.36
N VAL A 122 -3.14 -1.62 19.22
CA VAL A 122 -4.04 -0.45 19.13
C VAL A 122 -5.30 -0.75 19.96
N ASP A 123 -5.25 -0.38 21.23
CA ASP A 123 -6.39 -0.35 22.13
C ASP A 123 -7.42 0.63 21.56
N VAL A 124 -8.57 0.10 21.15
CA VAL A 124 -9.74 0.93 20.82
C VAL A 124 -10.16 1.59 22.13
N PRO A 125 -10.11 2.93 22.27
CA PRO A 125 -10.57 3.59 23.48
C PRO A 125 -12.03 3.20 23.70
N ALA A 126 -12.32 2.64 24.88
CA ALA A 126 -13.67 2.29 25.29
C ALA A 126 -14.59 3.49 25.01
N ALA A 127 -15.65 3.24 24.25
CA ALA A 127 -16.59 4.24 23.81
C ALA A 127 -16.97 5.15 24.99
N VAL A 128 -16.71 6.45 24.83
CA VAL A 128 -17.09 7.50 25.78
C VAL A 128 -18.59 7.35 26.07
N GLU A 129 -18.90 7.20 27.35
CA GLU A 129 -20.27 7.08 27.87
C GLU A 129 -21.20 8.11 27.22
N ALA A 130 -22.39 7.63 26.87
CA ALA A 130 -23.44 8.41 26.25
C ALA A 130 -23.72 9.68 27.07
N ARG A 131 -23.56 10.84 26.41
CA ARG A 131 -24.01 12.13 26.92
C ARG A 131 -25.51 12.04 27.27
N PRO A 132 -25.93 12.27 28.52
CA PRO A 132 -27.35 12.25 28.85
C PRO A 132 -28.10 13.32 28.05
N ALA A 133 -29.27 12.95 27.54
CA ALA A 133 -30.12 13.81 26.73
C ALA A 133 -30.54 15.06 27.52
N PRO A 134 -30.64 16.23 26.87
CA PRO A 134 -31.16 17.43 27.51
C PRO A 134 -32.63 17.25 27.89
N ASP A 135 -32.91 17.50 29.16
CA ASP A 135 -34.24 17.40 29.77
C ASP A 135 -35.13 18.53 29.24
N HIS A 136 -36.04 18.23 28.33
CA HIS A 136 -37.07 19.17 27.85
C HIS A 136 -38.29 19.13 28.77
N THR A 137 -38.12 19.56 30.03
CA THR A 137 -39.24 19.74 30.96
C THR A 137 -39.13 21.04 31.77
N ALA A 138 -39.17 22.20 31.11
CA ALA A 138 -39.57 23.45 31.78
C ALA A 138 -39.86 24.59 30.79
N ASN A 139 -41.11 24.71 30.32
CA ASN A 139 -41.85 25.96 30.47
C ASN A 139 -43.30 25.76 30.06
N GLY A 140 -44.13 25.42 31.05
CA GLY A 140 -45.49 25.92 31.07
C GLY A 140 -45.46 27.30 31.71
N ARG A 141 -45.91 28.32 30.96
CA ARG A 141 -46.69 29.47 31.43
C ARG A 141 -47.36 30.11 30.24
#